data_AF-A0A917UT42-F1
#
_entry.id   AF-A0A917UT42-F1
#
_cell.length_a   1.000
_cell.length_b   1.000
_cell.length_c   1.000
_cell.angle_alpha   90.00
_cell.angle_beta   90.00
_cell.angle_gamma   90.00
#
_symmetry.space_group_name_H-M   'P 1'
#
loop_
_entity.id
_entity.type
_entity.pdbx_description
1 polymer ?
#
loop_
_entity_poly.entity_id
_entity_poly.type
_entity_poly.pdbx_seq_one_letter_code
_entity_poly.pdbx_strand_id
1 'polypeptide(L)'
;MTLPTTSKPVAPEDRKRLDQIFMQVVMSVQQQAQASRPPQPGNLAAMFHREQVSEALQGCAMLIAGWNAGTIDAPGVSRTSRALKALGEPEWAARVEGLYRIDEDGTQDE
;
A
#
# COMPACT_ATOMS: atom_id res chain seq x y z
N MET A 1 -10.64 -10.50 4.87
CA MET A 1 -9.73 -9.96 5.90
C MET A 1 -10.19 -8.55 6.24
N THR A 2 -10.36 -8.24 7.53
CA THR A 2 -10.61 -6.86 7.98
C THR A 2 -9.28 -6.12 8.00
N LEU A 3 -9.23 -4.92 7.43
CA LEU A 3 -8.02 -4.09 7.42
C LEU A 3 -7.71 -3.60 8.84
N PRO A 4 -6.44 -3.56 9.25
CA PRO A 4 -6.03 -3.03 10.53
C PRO A 4 -6.37 -1.54 10.62
N THR A 5 -6.79 -1.09 11.81
CA THR A 5 -7.17 0.30 12.06
C THR A 5 -6.12 1.08 12.86
N THR A 6 -5.08 0.40 13.36
CA THR A 6 -4.05 0.98 14.23
C THR A 6 -2.66 0.71 13.67
N SER A 7 -1.88 1.77 13.49
CA SER A 7 -0.47 1.68 13.08
C SER A 7 0.35 0.99 14.15
N LYS A 8 1.36 0.22 13.76
CA LYS A 8 2.21 -0.54 14.70
C LYS A 8 3.69 -0.18 14.55
N PRO A 9 4.48 -0.19 15.64
CA PRO A 9 5.92 0.02 15.56
C PRO A 9 6.62 -1.14 14.85
N VAL A 10 7.75 -0.86 14.21
CA VAL A 10 8.65 -1.85 13.61
C VAL A 10 9.96 -1.82 14.36
N ALA A 11 10.51 -2.98 14.71
CA ALA A 11 11.82 -3.07 15.33
C ALA A 11 12.90 -2.45 14.40
N PRO A 12 13.89 -1.70 14.92
CA PRO A 12 14.93 -1.09 14.08
C PRO A 12 15.68 -2.07 13.16
N GLU A 13 15.87 -3.30 13.63
CA GLU A 13 16.55 -4.42 12.98
C GLU A 13 15.72 -4.92 11.81
N ASP A 14 14.42 -5.14 12.02
CA ASP A 14 13.47 -5.49 10.97
C ASP A 14 13.31 -4.37 9.96
N ARG A 15 13.24 -3.13 10.41
CA ARG A 15 13.18 -1.95 9.53
C ARG A 15 14.38 -1.91 8.59
N LYS A 16 15.59 -2.18 9.08
CA LYS A 16 16.81 -2.24 8.23
C LYS A 16 16.76 -3.41 7.25
N ARG A 17 16.36 -4.60 7.73
CA ARG A 17 16.31 -5.84 6.94
C ARG A 17 15.26 -5.78 5.82
N LEU A 18 14.11 -5.18 6.11
CA LEU A 18 12.94 -5.18 5.25
C LEU A 18 12.81 -3.90 4.40
N ASP A 19 13.69 -2.90 4.59
CA ASP A 19 13.61 -1.60 3.91
C ASP A 19 13.51 -1.74 2.40
N GLN A 20 14.40 -2.55 1.81
CA GLN A 20 14.42 -2.79 0.37
C GLN A 20 13.11 -3.43 -0.11
N ILE A 21 12.58 -4.41 0.63
CA ILE A 21 11.34 -5.12 0.26
C ILE A 21 10.16 -4.15 0.35
N PHE A 22 10.06 -3.40 1.44
CA PHE A 22 9.01 -2.41 1.65
C PHE A 22 9.01 -1.36 0.53
N MET A 23 10.18 -0.76 0.25
CA MET A 23 10.33 0.26 -0.79
C MET A 23 10.01 -0.30 -2.17
N GLN A 24 10.46 -1.51 -2.50
CA GLN A 24 10.15 -2.15 -3.78
C GLN A 24 8.65 -2.35 -3.98
N VAL A 25 7.93 -2.82 -2.95
CA VAL A 25 6.48 -3.00 -3.02
C VAL A 25 5.78 -1.66 -3.21
N VAL A 26 6.11 -0.64 -2.41
CA VAL A 26 5.48 0.68 -2.53
C VAL A 26 5.73 1.30 -3.90
N MET A 27 6.96 1.26 -4.40
CA MET A 27 7.30 1.80 -5.72
C MET A 27 6.56 1.06 -6.85
N SER A 28 6.43 -0.27 -6.74
CA SER A 28 5.69 -1.09 -7.72
C SER A 28 4.19 -0.74 -7.72
N VAL A 29 3.62 -0.50 -6.54
CA VAL A 29 2.22 -0.06 -6.40
C VAL A 29 2.01 1.32 -7.01
N GLN A 30 2.93 2.27 -6.79
CA GLN A 30 2.87 3.59 -7.42
C GLN A 30 2.92 3.50 -8.94
N GLN A 31 3.83 2.69 -9.48
CA GLN A 31 3.95 2.46 -10.92
C GLN A 31 2.67 1.83 -11.49
N GLN A 32 2.11 0.82 -10.83
CA GLN A 32 0.86 0.18 -11.28
C GLN A 32 -0.31 1.17 -11.27
N ALA A 33 -0.49 1.92 -10.18
CA ALA A 33 -1.58 2.90 -10.08
C ALA A 33 -1.50 3.93 -11.23
N GLN A 34 -0.30 4.42 -11.54
CA GLN A 34 -0.08 5.36 -12.65
C GLN A 34 -0.27 4.73 -14.03
N ALA A 35 0.07 3.45 -14.20
CA ALA A 35 -0.10 2.72 -15.45
C ALA A 35 -1.55 2.23 -15.69
N SER A 36 -2.38 2.21 -14.64
CA SER A 36 -3.77 1.77 -14.71
C SER A 36 -4.61 2.64 -15.66
N ARG A 37 -5.70 2.05 -16.19
CA ARG A 37 -6.59 2.72 -17.13
C ARG A 37 -8.01 2.81 -16.58
N PRO A 38 -8.80 3.81 -16.99
CA PRO A 38 -10.21 3.88 -16.63
C PRO A 38 -10.95 2.62 -17.11
N PRO A 39 -11.84 2.04 -16.28
CA PRO A 39 -12.57 0.81 -16.63
C PRO A 39 -13.62 1.05 -17.73
N GLN A 40 -14.05 2.29 -17.92
CA GLN A 40 -15.01 2.68 -18.95
C GLN A 40 -14.52 3.93 -19.69
N PRO A 41 -14.82 4.04 -20.99
CA PRO A 41 -14.55 5.27 -21.73
C PRO A 41 -15.46 6.41 -21.24
N GLY A 42 -14.97 7.64 -21.31
CA GLY A 42 -15.74 8.85 -21.02
C GLY A 42 -15.09 9.78 -20.01
N ASN A 43 -15.45 11.06 -20.06
CA ASN A 43 -14.81 12.11 -19.25
C ASN A 43 -15.01 11.91 -17.74
N LEU A 44 -16.20 11.50 -17.32
CA LEU A 44 -16.52 11.27 -15.91
C LEU A 44 -15.75 10.07 -15.34
N ALA A 45 -15.68 8.96 -16.09
CA ALA A 45 -14.90 7.79 -15.70
C ALA A 45 -13.40 8.11 -15.59
N ALA A 46 -12.88 8.95 -16.50
CA ALA A 46 -11.50 9.43 -16.42
C ALA A 46 -11.24 10.35 -15.21
N MET A 47 -12.22 11.17 -14.81
CA MET A 47 -12.11 11.99 -13.60
C MET A 47 -12.06 11.13 -12.33
N PHE A 48 -13.00 10.20 -12.16
CA PHE A 48 -12.99 9.29 -11.01
C PHE A 48 -11.72 8.43 -10.98
N HIS A 49 -11.27 7.92 -12.13
CA HIS A 49 -10.03 7.17 -12.22
C HIS A 49 -8.83 8.00 -11.73
N ARG A 50 -8.68 9.26 -12.18
CA ARG A 50 -7.61 10.15 -11.71
C ARG A 50 -7.67 10.43 -10.20
N GLU A 51 -8.87 10.56 -9.64
CA GLU A 51 -9.05 10.71 -8.19
C GLU A 51 -8.57 9.46 -7.46
N GLN A 52 -8.94 8.25 -7.92
CA GLN A 52 -8.48 6.99 -7.32
C GLN A 52 -6.97 6.79 -7.46
N VAL A 53 -6.36 7.19 -8.59
CA VAL A 53 -4.89 7.18 -8.75
C VAL A 53 -4.25 8.11 -7.73
N SER A 54 -4.78 9.33 -7.55
CA SER A 54 -4.24 10.30 -6.59
C SER A 54 -4.35 9.79 -5.16
N GLU A 55 -5.48 9.17 -4.80
CA GLU A 55 -5.71 8.52 -3.50
C GLU A 55 -4.71 7.38 -3.24
N ALA A 56 -4.44 6.53 -4.23
CA ALA A 56 -3.44 5.46 -4.12
C ALA A 56 -2.03 6.02 -3.91
N LEU A 57 -1.66 7.09 -4.64
CA LEU A 57 -0.35 7.74 -4.50
C LEU A 57 -0.17 8.44 -3.16
N GLN A 58 -1.20 9.10 -2.65
CA GLN A 58 -1.20 9.67 -1.30
C GLN A 58 -1.05 8.59 -0.23
N GLY A 59 -1.76 7.48 -0.37
CA GLY A 59 -1.60 6.33 0.52
C GLY A 59 -0.16 5.77 0.50
N CYS A 60 0.47 5.66 -0.66
CA CYS A 60 1.89 5.27 -0.77
C CYS A 60 2.83 6.26 -0.05
N ALA A 61 2.56 7.57 -0.13
CA ALA A 61 3.33 8.56 0.60
C ALA A 61 3.18 8.41 2.12
N MET A 62 1.97 8.09 2.61
CA MET A 62 1.74 7.79 4.03
C MET A 62 2.51 6.54 4.48
N LEU A 63 2.52 5.49 3.66
CA LEU A 63 3.29 4.27 3.93
C LEU A 63 4.79 4.56 4.06
N ILE A 64 5.36 5.36 3.15
CA ILE A 64 6.78 5.77 3.20
C ILE A 64 7.05 6.62 4.45
N ALA A 65 6.16 7.56 4.77
CA ALA A 65 6.31 8.42 5.95
C ALA A 65 6.28 7.59 7.24
N GLY A 66 5.33 6.67 7.37
CA GLY A 66 5.23 5.75 8.50
C GLY A 66 6.49 4.89 8.62
N TRP A 67 6.94 4.31 7.52
CA TRP A 67 8.14 3.47 7.49
C TRP A 67 9.40 4.20 7.93
N ASN A 68 9.59 5.44 7.44
CA ASN A 68 10.69 6.30 7.84
C ASN A 68 10.62 6.71 9.32
N ALA A 69 9.40 6.77 9.89
CA ALA A 69 9.16 6.98 11.32
C ALA A 69 9.24 5.69 12.16
N GLY A 70 9.58 4.54 11.56
CA GLY A 70 9.68 3.25 12.26
C GLY A 70 8.32 2.62 12.59
N THR A 71 7.31 2.87 11.77
CA THR A 71 5.94 2.35 11.95
C THR A 71 5.38 1.80 10.64
N ILE A 72 4.48 0.82 10.72
CA ILE A 72 3.62 0.46 9.60
C ILE A 72 2.32 1.22 9.73
N ASP A 73 2.07 2.14 8.79
CA ASP A 73 0.93 3.05 8.83
C ASP A 73 -0.37 2.37 8.37
N ALA A 74 -1.22 1.99 9.34
CA ALA A 74 -2.48 1.29 9.04
C ALA A 74 -3.47 2.12 8.21
N PRO A 75 -3.65 3.44 8.47
CA PRO A 75 -4.45 4.29 7.59
C PRO A 75 -3.94 4.30 6.14
N GLY A 76 -2.63 4.38 5.93
CA GLY A 76 -1.97 4.31 4.63
C GLY A 76 -2.19 2.97 3.93
N VAL A 77 -2.07 1.84 4.66
CA VAL A 77 -2.40 0.50 4.13
C VAL A 77 -3.86 0.45 3.68
N SER A 78 -4.79 0.87 4.54
CA SER A 78 -6.22 0.81 4.27
C SER A 78 -6.63 1.70 3.10
N ARG A 79 -6.13 2.94 3.07
CA ARG A 79 -6.38 3.91 2.00
C ARG A 79 -5.87 3.41 0.65
N THR A 80 -4.62 2.95 0.62
CA THR A 80 -3.99 2.44 -0.61
C THR A 80 -4.71 1.19 -1.12
N SER A 81 -4.99 0.22 -0.24
CA SER A 81 -5.72 -1.01 -0.62
C SER A 81 -7.11 -0.69 -1.20
N ARG A 82 -7.86 0.21 -0.56
CA ARG A 82 -9.19 0.61 -1.03
C ARG A 82 -9.12 1.29 -2.41
N ALA A 83 -8.18 2.20 -2.61
CA ALA A 83 -7.99 2.89 -3.89
C ALA A 83 -7.62 1.89 -5.01
N LEU A 84 -6.71 0.95 -4.73
CA LEU A 84 -6.34 -0.10 -5.69
C LEU A 84 -7.51 -1.00 -6.07
N LYS A 85 -8.35 -1.39 -5.11
CA LYS A 85 -9.59 -2.14 -5.39
C LYS A 85 -10.54 -1.33 -6.29
N ALA A 86 -10.66 -0.03 -6.05
CA ALA A 86 -11.46 0.86 -6.90
C ALA A 86 -10.87 1.03 -8.32
N LEU A 87 -9.56 0.90 -8.47
CA LEU A 87 -8.87 0.86 -9.77
C LEU A 87 -8.98 -0.49 -10.47
N GLY A 88 -9.57 -1.51 -9.84
CA GLY A 88 -9.64 -2.87 -10.40
C GLY A 88 -8.35 -3.68 -10.21
N GLU A 89 -7.52 -3.31 -9.24
CA GLU A 89 -6.20 -3.90 -8.95
C GLU A 89 -6.18 -4.68 -7.61
N PRO A 90 -7.04 -5.71 -7.42
CA PRO A 90 -7.19 -6.39 -6.13
C PRO A 90 -5.94 -7.15 -5.69
N GLU A 91 -5.13 -7.66 -6.62
CA GLU A 91 -3.88 -8.36 -6.30
C GLU A 91 -2.84 -7.40 -5.71
N TRP A 92 -2.77 -6.18 -6.25
CA TRP A 92 -1.91 -5.13 -5.70
C TRP A 92 -2.41 -4.64 -4.35
N ALA A 93 -3.74 -4.56 -4.17
CA ALA A 93 -4.32 -4.27 -2.88
C ALA A 93 -3.92 -5.31 -1.83
N ALA A 94 -3.94 -6.61 -2.17
CA ALA A 94 -3.51 -7.68 -1.28
C ALA A 94 -2.01 -7.59 -0.94
N ARG A 95 -1.14 -7.20 -1.90
CA ARG A 95 0.28 -6.96 -1.62
C ARG A 95 0.50 -5.84 -0.60
N VAL A 96 -0.25 -4.73 -0.73
CA VAL A 96 -0.20 -3.64 0.25
C VAL A 96 -0.71 -4.06 1.62
N GLU A 97 -1.77 -4.87 1.67
CA GLU A 97 -2.27 -5.45 2.92
C GLU A 97 -1.23 -6.34 3.61
N GLY A 98 -0.45 -7.08 2.82
CA GLY A 98 0.66 -7.89 3.30
C GLY A 98 1.77 -7.07 3.97
N LEU A 99 1.96 -5.80 3.59
CA LEU A 99 2.94 -4.92 4.24
C LEU A 99 2.65 -4.72 5.73
N TYR A 100 1.39 -4.86 6.17
CA TYR A 100 1.06 -4.79 7.59
C TYR A 100 1.67 -5.92 8.42
N ARG A 101 2.06 -7.02 7.78
CA ARG A 101 2.60 -8.22 8.44
C ARG A 101 4.02 -8.54 8.01
N ILE A 102 4.69 -7.60 7.34
CA ILE A 102 6.03 -7.81 6.77
C ILE A 102 7.08 -8.16 7.82
N ASP A 103 6.84 -7.78 9.07
CA ASP A 103 7.64 -8.04 10.27
C ASP A 103 7.21 -9.31 11.02
N GLU A 104 6.11 -9.96 10.64
CA GLU A 104 5.58 -11.14 11.34
C GLU A 104 6.19 -12.47 10.85
N ASP A 105 6.74 -12.50 9.62
CA ASP A 105 7.34 -13.70 8.99
C ASP A 105 8.71 -14.11 9.60
N GLY A 106 9.03 -13.65 10.81
CA GLY A 106 10.18 -14.09 11.62
C GLY A 106 9.84 -15.14 12.70
N THR A 107 8.58 -15.54 12.84
CA THR A 107 8.14 -16.45 13.93
C THR A 107 7.37 -17.68 13.42
N GLN A 108 7.83 -18.30 12.34
CA GLN A 108 7.40 -19.64 11.94
C GLN A 108 8.61 -20.52 11.68
N ASP A 109 9.08 -21.18 12.74
CA ASP A 109 9.59 -22.56 12.76
C ASP A 109 9.99 -22.93 14.21
N GLU A 110 9.03 -23.51 14.95
CA GLU A 110 9.25 -24.54 15.99
C GLU A 110 8.15 -25.60 15.84
#